data_AF-A0A292YXV8-F1
#
_entry.id   AF-A0A292YXV8-F1
#
_cell.length_a   1.000
_cell.length_b   1.000
_cell.length_c   1.000
_cell.angle_alpha   90.00
_cell.angle_beta   90.00
_cell.angle_gamma   90.00
#
_symmetry.space_group_name_H-M   'P 1'
#
loop_
_entity.id
_entity.type
_entity.pdbx_description
1 polymer ?
#
loop_
_entity_poly.entity_id
_entity_poly.type
_entity_poly.pdbx_seq_one_letter_code
_entity_poly.pdbx_strand_id
1 'polypeptide(L)'
;MAERGAVTGRIARLVAEDLDEETLARLVCQACVDDLDVDGAAISVLPTRPSRRTLWATDETALALEDLQFTLNEGVCIEAATTGLPVSVSDLARTTAHTSWPVFAAEVATRTPAKALYALPLYWGAVTIGVLDLYRRRAGAFPTRQWQDLLGVAEVTALLLLRRRTRPGSRPPPVDDRTSAGIGMDNAIGDGTLDGVGDSRRGNPAADGGHRGHGPDTAMGDGVFGRPEIHQAVGMVLVQLGIGPEEALTRMRARAFAEQRMLVDVARDVVERRLVFTEEMR
;
A
#
# COMPACT_ATOMS: atom_id res chain seq x y z
N MET A 1 15.20 -19.54 22.23
CA MET A 1 13.81 -19.57 21.72
C MET A 1 13.24 -18.19 21.98
N ALA A 2 13.18 -17.31 20.97
CA ALA A 2 12.75 -15.93 21.16
C ALA A 2 11.29 -15.85 21.66
N GLU A 3 11.06 -15.02 22.67
CA GLU A 3 9.76 -14.79 23.29
C GLU A 3 8.84 -14.06 22.29
N ARG A 4 7.54 -14.41 22.27
CA ARG A 4 6.57 -13.82 21.33
C ARG A 4 6.52 -12.30 21.50
N GLY A 5 6.57 -11.55 20.41
CA GLY A 5 6.52 -10.08 20.46
C GLY A 5 7.76 -9.42 21.05
N ALA A 6 8.90 -10.10 21.16
CA ALA A 6 10.14 -9.51 21.69
C ALA A 6 10.57 -8.26 20.91
N VAL A 7 10.56 -8.31 19.58
CA VAL A 7 10.88 -7.15 18.71
C VAL A 7 9.87 -6.02 18.89
N THR A 8 8.57 -6.35 18.95
CA THR A 8 7.49 -5.38 19.18
C THR A 8 7.64 -4.70 20.54
N GLY A 9 7.97 -5.48 21.59
CA GLY A 9 8.24 -4.98 22.93
C GLY A 9 9.49 -4.11 23.00
N ARG A 10 10.57 -4.46 22.27
CA ARG A 10 11.78 -3.64 22.15
C ARG A 10 11.46 -2.30 21.50
N ILE A 11 10.72 -2.30 20.39
CA ILE A 11 10.32 -1.07 19.69
C ILE A 11 9.36 -0.23 20.54
N ALA A 12 8.41 -0.86 21.25
CA ALA A 12 7.48 -0.16 22.13
C ALA A 12 8.19 0.63 23.25
N ARG A 13 9.37 0.19 23.71
CA ARG A 13 10.16 0.93 24.72
C ARG A 13 10.70 2.27 24.21
N LEU A 14 10.83 2.44 22.89
CA LEU A 14 11.22 3.72 22.28
C LEU A 14 10.20 4.84 22.53
N VAL A 15 8.99 4.50 23.01
CA VAL A 15 7.94 5.46 23.40
C VAL A 15 8.38 6.41 24.53
N ALA A 16 9.35 5.99 25.35
CA ALA A 16 9.90 6.80 26.43
C ALA A 16 10.91 7.83 25.95
N GLU A 17 11.38 7.72 24.70
CA GLU A 17 12.47 8.52 24.16
C GLU A 17 11.96 9.63 23.23
N ASP A 18 12.54 10.82 23.37
CA ASP A 18 12.25 11.96 22.52
C ASP A 18 13.17 12.00 21.30
N LEU A 19 12.99 11.04 20.38
CA LEU A 19 13.77 10.97 19.14
C LEU A 19 13.11 11.82 18.04
N ASP A 20 13.83 12.12 16.97
CA ASP A 20 13.25 12.58 15.70
C ASP A 20 12.74 11.38 14.85
N GLU A 21 11.96 11.65 13.78
CA GLU A 21 11.37 10.61 12.92
C GLU A 21 12.44 9.71 12.26
N GLU A 22 13.58 10.26 11.86
CA GLU A 22 14.66 9.53 11.18
C GLU A 22 15.37 8.58 12.14
N THR A 23 15.71 9.06 13.34
CA THR A 23 16.31 8.24 14.41
C THR A 23 15.38 7.11 14.83
N LEU A 24 14.07 7.37 14.93
CA LEU A 24 13.09 6.32 15.21
C LEU A 24 13.03 5.28 14.08
N ALA A 25 12.95 5.73 12.82
CA ALA A 25 12.92 4.84 11.67
C ALA A 25 14.17 3.95 11.62
N ARG A 26 15.35 4.52 11.86
CA ARG A 26 16.61 3.77 11.96
C ARG A 26 16.54 2.67 13.03
N LEU A 27 16.08 3.00 14.24
CA LEU A 27 16.01 2.02 15.34
C LEU A 27 14.98 0.91 15.07
N VAL A 28 13.84 1.24 14.47
CA VAL A 28 12.83 0.24 14.07
C VAL A 28 13.37 -0.69 12.99
N CYS A 29 13.94 -0.12 11.93
CA CYS A 29 14.53 -0.90 10.84
C CYS A 29 15.65 -1.81 11.34
N GLN A 30 16.53 -1.30 12.21
CA GLN A 30 17.59 -2.12 12.79
C GLN A 30 17.04 -3.24 13.68
N ALA A 31 16.03 -2.97 14.52
CA ALA A 31 15.40 -4.01 15.33
C ALA A 31 14.74 -5.10 14.47
N CYS A 32 14.17 -4.74 13.31
CA CYS A 32 13.66 -5.73 12.36
C CYS A 32 14.78 -6.63 11.84
N VAL A 33 15.91 -6.06 11.40
CA VAL A 33 17.04 -6.84 10.88
C VAL A 33 17.71 -7.70 11.95
N ASP A 34 17.81 -7.20 13.19
CA ASP A 34 18.42 -7.93 14.30
C ASP A 34 17.57 -9.13 14.76
N ASP A 35 16.25 -8.92 14.86
CA ASP A 35 15.36 -9.82 15.60
C ASP A 35 14.40 -10.62 14.70
N LEU A 36 14.28 -10.25 13.42
CA LEU A 36 13.45 -10.92 12.43
C LEU A 36 14.29 -11.47 11.28
N ASP A 37 13.72 -12.44 10.59
CA ASP A 37 14.37 -13.21 9.53
C ASP A 37 14.28 -12.45 8.19
N VAL A 38 14.72 -11.18 8.21
CA VAL A 38 14.81 -10.24 7.07
C VAL A 38 16.26 -9.85 6.83
N ASP A 39 16.60 -9.52 5.58
CA ASP A 39 17.96 -9.09 5.23
C ASP A 39 18.13 -7.58 5.27
N GLY A 40 17.05 -6.82 5.07
CA GLY A 40 17.05 -5.37 5.17
C GLY A 40 15.65 -4.79 5.25
N ALA A 41 15.58 -3.53 5.65
CA ALA A 41 14.36 -2.81 5.97
C ALA A 41 14.45 -1.33 5.55
N ALA A 42 13.30 -0.73 5.21
CA ALA A 42 13.15 0.69 5.02
C ALA A 42 11.83 1.18 5.61
N ILE A 43 11.79 2.45 6.01
CA ILE A 43 10.54 3.12 6.36
C ILE A 43 10.41 4.36 5.49
N SER A 44 9.25 4.49 4.84
CA SER A 44 8.83 5.72 4.19
C SER A 44 7.60 6.30 4.83
N VAL A 45 7.46 7.63 4.74
CA VAL A 45 6.28 8.37 5.15
C VAL A 45 5.56 8.96 3.96
N LEU A 46 4.24 9.06 4.09
CA LEU A 46 3.35 9.70 3.12
C LEU A 46 2.69 10.93 3.78
N PRO A 47 3.37 12.08 3.86
CA PRO A 47 2.77 13.32 4.36
C PRO A 47 1.57 13.81 3.53
N THR A 48 1.63 13.72 2.19
CA THR A 48 0.54 14.03 1.23
C THR A 48 0.85 13.35 -0.11
N ARG A 49 -0.13 12.92 -0.93
CA ARG A 49 0.21 12.53 -2.32
C ARG A 49 0.57 13.80 -3.12
N PRO A 50 1.64 13.81 -3.93
CA PRO A 50 2.53 12.69 -4.28
C PRO A 50 3.81 12.61 -3.43
N SER A 51 3.98 13.44 -2.39
CA SER A 51 5.19 13.49 -1.56
C SER A 51 5.31 12.28 -0.65
N ARG A 52 6.00 11.24 -1.14
CA ARG A 52 6.53 10.12 -0.34
C ARG A 52 8.00 10.40 -0.04
N ARG A 53 8.44 10.08 1.16
CA ARG A 53 9.84 10.29 1.59
C ARG A 53 10.31 9.10 2.40
N THR A 54 11.41 8.49 2.00
CA THR A 54 12.11 7.52 2.85
C THR A 54 12.71 8.24 4.05
N LEU A 55 12.35 7.78 5.25
CA LEU A 55 12.96 8.22 6.50
C LEU A 55 14.31 7.53 6.71
N TRP A 56 14.36 6.23 6.42
CA TRP A 56 15.56 5.42 6.61
C TRP A 56 15.52 4.14 5.77
N ALA A 57 16.70 3.65 5.37
CA ALA A 57 16.93 2.33 4.78
C ALA A 57 18.18 1.69 5.43
N THR A 58 18.16 0.39 5.68
CA THR A 58 19.26 -0.31 6.39
C THR A 58 20.54 -0.45 5.58
N ASP A 59 20.41 -0.49 4.26
CA ASP A 59 21.50 -0.78 3.34
C ASP A 59 21.17 -0.28 1.93
N GLU A 60 22.14 -0.41 1.02
CA GLU A 60 22.02 0.01 -0.37
C GLU A 60 20.94 -0.75 -1.15
N THR A 61 20.63 -2.00 -0.79
CA THR A 61 19.56 -2.76 -1.46
C THR A 61 18.20 -2.23 -1.04
N ALA A 62 17.97 -2.01 0.25
CA ALA A 62 16.74 -1.40 0.76
C ALA A 62 16.52 -0.01 0.15
N LEU A 63 17.58 0.80 0.04
CA LEU A 63 17.49 2.12 -0.61
C LEU A 63 17.18 2.01 -2.10
N ALA A 64 17.86 1.12 -2.83
CA ALA A 64 17.61 0.91 -4.26
C ALA A 64 16.18 0.42 -4.54
N LEU A 65 15.62 -0.43 -3.66
CA LEU A 65 14.22 -0.85 -3.74
C LEU A 65 13.27 0.34 -3.59
N GLU A 66 13.49 1.20 -2.60
CA GLU A 66 12.69 2.43 -2.41
C GLU A 66 12.76 3.35 -3.63
N ASP A 67 13.97 3.60 -4.15
CA ASP A 67 14.18 4.44 -5.33
C ASP A 67 13.44 3.90 -6.56
N LEU A 68 13.48 2.58 -6.78
CA LEU A 68 12.74 1.92 -7.86
C LEU A 68 11.22 2.11 -7.69
N GLN A 69 10.71 1.91 -6.47
CA GLN A 69 9.27 2.05 -6.20
C GLN A 69 8.79 3.49 -6.44
N PHE A 70 9.58 4.49 -6.05
CA PHE A 70 9.23 5.89 -6.29
C PHE A 70 9.38 6.30 -7.75
N THR A 71 10.44 5.85 -8.41
CA THR A 71 10.70 6.19 -9.82
C THR A 71 9.63 5.61 -10.73
N LEU A 72 9.25 4.35 -10.50
CA LEU A 72 8.27 3.65 -11.32
C LEU A 72 6.83 3.89 -10.86
N ASN A 73 6.65 4.37 -9.63
CA ASN A 73 5.36 4.40 -8.94
C ASN A 73 4.64 3.04 -9.01
N GLU A 74 5.43 1.97 -8.88
CA GLU A 74 5.02 0.57 -8.88
C GLU A 74 5.69 -0.16 -7.70
N GLY A 75 5.14 -1.29 -7.27
CA GLY A 75 5.76 -2.17 -6.28
C GLY A 75 5.01 -2.28 -4.96
N VAL A 76 5.55 -3.11 -4.07
CA VAL A 76 4.88 -3.54 -2.83
C VAL A 76 4.54 -2.37 -1.91
N CYS A 77 5.41 -1.37 -1.80
CA CYS A 77 5.14 -0.17 -1.01
C CYS A 77 4.01 0.68 -1.62
N ILE A 78 3.98 0.78 -2.95
CA ILE A 78 2.97 1.57 -3.66
C ILE A 78 1.59 0.95 -3.47
N GLU A 79 1.52 -0.37 -3.62
CA GLU A 79 0.32 -1.16 -3.40
C GLU A 79 -0.12 -1.12 -1.94
N ALA A 80 0.78 -1.33 -0.98
CA ALA A 80 0.48 -1.27 0.45
C ALA A 80 -0.05 0.11 0.87
N ALA A 81 0.55 1.19 0.36
CA ALA A 81 0.08 2.54 0.65
C ALA A 81 -1.30 2.86 0.05
N THR A 82 -1.58 2.31 -1.13
CA THR A 82 -2.85 2.55 -1.84
C THR A 82 -3.98 1.72 -1.24
N THR A 83 -3.74 0.42 -1.10
CA THR A 83 -4.72 -0.53 -0.57
C THR A 83 -4.86 -0.42 0.94
N GLY A 84 -3.86 0.11 1.66
CA GLY A 84 -3.79 0.09 3.12
C GLY A 84 -3.71 -1.32 3.70
N LEU A 85 -3.31 -2.30 2.90
CA LEU A 85 -3.18 -3.70 3.30
C LEU A 85 -1.71 -4.15 3.24
N PRO A 86 -1.28 -5.05 4.13
CA PRO A 86 0.05 -5.67 4.01
C PRO A 86 0.17 -6.43 2.68
N VAL A 87 1.29 -6.22 2.00
CA VAL A 87 1.65 -6.94 0.77
C VAL A 87 2.78 -7.92 1.10
N SER A 88 2.64 -9.17 0.66
CA SER A 88 3.61 -10.24 0.94
C SER A 88 3.95 -10.98 -0.35
N VAL A 89 5.19 -10.84 -0.80
CA VAL A 89 5.75 -11.56 -1.93
C VAL A 89 6.84 -12.49 -1.42
N SER A 90 6.49 -13.76 -1.22
CA SER A 90 7.42 -14.77 -0.71
C SER A 90 8.46 -15.21 -1.74
N ASP A 91 8.16 -15.09 -3.03
CA ASP A 91 9.06 -15.50 -4.11
C ASP A 91 8.81 -14.63 -5.34
N LEU A 92 9.69 -13.66 -5.57
CA LEU A 92 9.57 -12.70 -6.66
C LEU A 92 9.61 -13.39 -8.03
N ALA A 93 10.45 -14.43 -8.19
CA ALA A 93 10.63 -15.13 -9.46
C ALA A 93 9.34 -15.85 -9.90
N ARG A 94 8.52 -16.28 -8.95
CA ARG A 94 7.21 -16.92 -9.22
C ARG A 94 6.07 -15.91 -9.38
N THR A 95 6.28 -14.67 -8.95
CA THR A 95 5.21 -13.67 -8.78
C THR A 95 5.20 -12.64 -9.93
N THR A 96 6.33 -12.42 -10.61
CA THR A 96 6.47 -11.43 -11.70
C THR A 96 5.38 -11.47 -12.78
N ALA A 97 4.92 -12.67 -13.17
CA ALA A 97 3.88 -12.84 -14.19
C ALA A 97 2.45 -12.46 -13.75
N HIS A 98 2.18 -12.31 -12.45
CA HIS A 98 0.83 -12.12 -11.90
C HIS A 98 0.71 -10.87 -11.02
N THR A 99 1.73 -10.01 -11.00
CA THR A 99 1.71 -8.77 -10.22
C THR A 99 1.06 -7.63 -10.99
N SER A 100 0.54 -6.66 -10.24
CA SER A 100 0.07 -5.37 -10.77
C SER A 100 1.22 -4.40 -11.11
N TRP A 101 2.48 -4.80 -10.87
CA TRP A 101 3.69 -3.97 -11.00
C TRP A 101 4.82 -4.69 -11.78
N PRO A 102 4.56 -5.14 -13.02
CA PRO A 102 5.50 -5.99 -13.76
C PRO A 102 6.85 -5.33 -14.06
N VAL A 103 6.90 -3.99 -14.21
CA VAL A 103 8.15 -3.28 -14.50
C VAL A 103 9.03 -3.26 -13.25
N PHE A 104 8.46 -2.92 -12.09
CA PHE A 104 9.17 -3.00 -10.81
C PHE A 104 9.71 -4.42 -10.55
N ALA A 105 8.89 -5.45 -10.78
CA ALA A 105 9.30 -6.83 -10.55
C ALA A 105 10.53 -7.23 -11.40
N ALA A 106 10.57 -6.81 -12.67
CA ALA A 106 11.68 -7.07 -13.57
C ALA A 106 12.95 -6.29 -13.18
N GLU A 107 12.82 -5.02 -12.78
CA GLU A 107 13.95 -4.19 -12.36
C GLU A 107 14.57 -4.68 -11.04
N VAL A 108 13.75 -5.10 -10.07
CA VAL A 108 14.25 -5.71 -8.82
C VAL A 108 15.05 -6.97 -9.11
N ALA A 109 14.55 -7.84 -9.99
CA ALA A 109 15.21 -9.11 -10.34
C ALA A 109 16.56 -8.92 -11.05
N THR A 110 16.76 -7.79 -11.72
CA THR A 110 18.00 -7.51 -12.48
C THR A 110 18.99 -6.66 -11.69
N ARG A 111 18.53 -5.75 -10.83
CA ARG A 111 19.38 -4.76 -10.15
C ARG A 111 19.66 -5.04 -8.68
N THR A 112 18.97 -6.00 -8.06
CA THR A 112 19.08 -6.25 -6.62
C THR A 112 19.18 -7.75 -6.30
N PRO A 113 19.71 -8.12 -5.12
CA PRO A 113 19.72 -9.50 -4.67
C PRO A 113 18.38 -9.95 -4.04
N ALA A 114 17.34 -9.09 -4.02
CA ALA A 114 16.08 -9.39 -3.34
C ALA A 114 15.29 -10.49 -4.06
N LYS A 115 14.82 -11.47 -3.28
CA LYS A 115 13.99 -12.60 -3.76
C LYS A 115 12.62 -12.66 -3.10
N ALA A 116 12.43 -11.98 -1.98
CA ALA A 116 11.15 -11.82 -1.32
C ALA A 116 11.01 -10.38 -0.82
N LEU A 117 9.80 -9.83 -0.90
CA LEU A 117 9.47 -8.44 -0.54
C LEU A 117 8.22 -8.42 0.33
N TYR A 118 8.21 -7.58 1.34
CA TYR A 118 7.07 -7.41 2.24
C TYR A 118 6.90 -5.93 2.55
N ALA A 119 5.68 -5.44 2.44
CA ALA A 119 5.34 -4.05 2.72
C ALA A 119 4.20 -4.01 3.73
N LEU A 120 4.43 -3.35 4.86
CA LEU A 120 3.46 -3.23 5.94
C LEU A 120 3.01 -1.76 6.05
N PRO A 121 1.73 -1.46 5.78
CA PRO A 121 1.23 -0.11 5.91
C PRO A 121 1.29 0.33 7.38
N LEU A 122 1.82 1.52 7.62
CA LEU A 122 1.77 2.20 8.90
C LEU A 122 0.51 3.06 8.88
N TYR A 123 -0.59 2.52 9.40
CA TYR A 123 -1.89 3.19 9.37
C TYR A 123 -2.30 3.73 10.74
N TRP A 124 -3.00 4.86 10.74
CA TRP A 124 -3.73 5.36 11.88
C TRP A 124 -5.19 5.60 11.49
N GLY A 125 -6.10 4.86 12.12
CA GLY A 125 -7.50 4.85 11.72
C GLY A 125 -7.64 4.42 10.25
N ALA A 126 -8.08 5.32 9.39
CA ALA A 126 -8.29 5.08 7.95
C ALA A 126 -7.15 5.60 7.05
N VAL A 127 -6.11 6.23 7.61
CA VAL A 127 -5.05 6.91 6.85
C VAL A 127 -3.73 6.14 6.95
N THR A 128 -3.13 5.82 5.81
CA THR A 128 -1.76 5.32 5.74
C THR A 128 -0.79 6.49 5.87
N ILE A 129 -0.07 6.57 6.99
CA ILE A 129 0.92 7.63 7.25
C ILE A 129 2.32 7.28 6.75
N GLY A 130 2.57 6.01 6.48
CA GLY A 130 3.87 5.45 6.09
C GLY A 130 3.78 3.99 5.65
N VAL A 131 4.90 3.43 5.24
CA VAL A 131 5.07 1.99 4.96
C VAL A 131 6.39 1.53 5.57
N LEU A 132 6.38 0.35 6.17
CA LEU A 132 7.58 -0.42 6.54
C LEU A 132 7.82 -1.47 5.45
N ASP A 133 8.89 -1.29 4.70
CA ASP A 133 9.31 -2.17 3.61
C ASP A 133 10.44 -3.08 4.08
N LEU A 134 10.41 -4.33 3.66
CA LEU A 134 11.33 -5.38 4.09
C LEU A 134 11.66 -6.27 2.91
N TYR A 135 12.91 -6.72 2.83
CA TYR A 135 13.32 -7.68 1.80
C TYR A 135 14.09 -8.86 2.37
N ARG A 136 14.11 -9.95 1.60
CA ARG A 136 15.01 -11.09 1.83
C ARG A 136 15.72 -11.48 0.55
N ARG A 137 16.97 -11.93 0.69
CA ARG A 137 17.82 -12.49 -0.38
C ARG A 137 17.47 -13.95 -0.70
N ARG A 138 16.59 -14.56 0.11
CA ARG A 138 16.04 -15.89 -0.13
C ARG A 138 14.53 -15.83 -0.30
N ALA A 139 14.02 -16.68 -1.18
CA ALA A 139 12.59 -16.92 -1.32
C ALA A 139 12.07 -17.75 -0.13
N GLY A 140 10.78 -17.63 0.14
CA GLY A 140 10.05 -18.35 1.16
C GLY A 140 8.95 -17.50 1.78
N ALA A 141 7.97 -18.12 2.41
CA ALA A 141 7.04 -17.41 3.30
C ALA A 141 7.67 -17.20 4.68
N PHE A 142 7.10 -16.29 5.47
CA PHE A 142 7.36 -16.27 6.91
C PHE A 142 6.53 -17.35 7.62
N PRO A 143 7.04 -17.95 8.70
CA PRO A 143 6.19 -18.65 9.65
C PRO A 143 5.12 -17.71 10.21
N THR A 144 3.92 -18.21 10.49
CA THR A 144 2.79 -17.41 11.00
C THR A 144 3.17 -16.54 12.21
N ARG A 145 4.00 -17.07 13.12
CA ARG A 145 4.48 -16.31 14.29
C ARG A 145 5.25 -15.05 13.88
N GLN A 146 6.19 -15.20 12.96
CA GLN A 146 7.04 -14.09 12.53
C GLN A 146 6.24 -13.05 11.73
N TRP A 147 5.26 -13.50 10.96
CA TRP A 147 4.32 -12.60 10.30
C TRP A 147 3.49 -11.79 11.32
N GLN A 148 3.06 -12.39 12.43
CA GLN A 148 2.39 -11.67 13.51
C GLN A 148 3.31 -10.66 14.19
N ASP A 149 4.57 -11.00 14.43
CA ASP A 149 5.55 -10.08 15.01
C ASP A 149 5.75 -8.86 14.10
N LEU A 150 5.85 -9.08 12.77
CA LEU A 150 5.94 -8.01 11.77
C LEU A 150 4.74 -7.06 11.80
N LEU A 151 3.52 -7.61 11.85
CA LEU A 151 2.30 -6.79 11.98
C LEU A 151 2.32 -5.95 13.27
N GLY A 152 2.76 -6.53 14.38
CA GLY A 152 2.90 -5.83 15.65
C GLY A 152 3.95 -4.71 15.58
N VAL A 153 5.06 -4.93 14.88
CA VAL A 153 6.07 -3.88 14.63
C VAL A 153 5.45 -2.71 13.84
N ALA A 154 4.71 -3.00 12.77
CA ALA A 154 4.07 -1.95 11.97
C ALA A 154 3.07 -1.13 12.80
N GLU A 155 2.25 -1.78 13.62
CA GLU A 155 1.27 -1.12 14.49
C GLU A 155 1.94 -0.19 15.52
N VAL A 156 2.95 -0.68 16.23
CA VAL A 156 3.68 0.14 17.22
C VAL A 156 4.43 1.28 16.53
N THR A 157 5.04 1.03 15.37
CA THR A 157 5.74 2.06 14.60
C THR A 157 4.80 3.18 14.16
N ALA A 158 3.59 2.84 13.70
CA ALA A 158 2.58 3.82 13.34
C ALA A 158 2.19 4.73 14.53
N LEU A 159 1.99 4.14 15.72
CA LEU A 159 1.70 4.89 16.94
C LEU A 159 2.84 5.84 17.35
N LEU A 160 4.09 5.37 17.25
CA LEU A 160 5.27 6.17 17.60
C LEU A 160 5.46 7.36 16.65
N LEU A 161 5.26 7.16 15.34
CA LEU A 161 5.32 8.24 14.34
C LEU A 161 4.18 9.25 14.56
N LEU A 162 2.95 8.77 14.82
CA LEU A 162 1.81 9.65 15.05
C LEU A 162 1.97 10.54 16.28
N ARG A 163 2.46 9.98 17.40
CA ARG A 163 2.66 10.74 18.64
C ARG A 163 3.53 11.97 18.42
N ARG A 164 4.42 11.94 17.45
CA ARG A 164 5.31 13.07 17.13
C ARG A 164 4.66 14.11 16.23
N ARG A 165 3.80 13.68 15.31
CA ARG A 165 3.01 14.58 14.46
C ARG A 165 1.90 15.32 15.21
N THR A 166 1.43 14.76 16.32
CA THR A 166 0.35 15.32 17.15
C THR A 166 0.82 16.17 18.33
N ARG A 167 2.15 16.38 18.49
CA ARG A 167 2.66 17.29 19.52
C ARG A 167 2.24 18.74 19.18
N PRO A 168 1.67 19.49 20.14
CA PRO A 168 1.32 20.89 19.92
C PRO A 168 2.62 21.68 19.69
N GLY A 169 2.86 22.08 18.44
CA GLY A 169 4.07 22.79 18.03
C GLY A 169 4.26 22.92 16.51
N SER A 170 3.72 21.99 15.72
CA SER A 170 3.80 22.03 14.26
C SER A 170 2.61 22.81 13.67
N ARG A 171 2.60 24.14 13.81
CA ARG A 171 1.65 24.97 13.07
C ARG A 171 1.92 24.78 11.57
N PRO A 172 0.93 24.45 10.71
CA PRO A 172 1.16 24.50 9.28
C PRO A 172 1.64 25.93 8.90
N PRO A 173 2.62 26.08 8.00
CA PRO A 173 3.02 27.40 7.54
C PRO A 173 1.78 28.14 7.01
N PRO A 174 1.64 29.45 7.28
CA PRO A 174 0.50 30.20 6.76
C PRO A 174 0.51 30.11 5.23
N VAL A 175 -0.64 29.74 4.67
CA VAL A 175 -0.90 29.84 3.24
C VAL A 175 -0.80 31.32 2.90
N ASP A 176 0.21 31.72 2.12
CA ASP A 176 0.31 33.10 1.63
C ASP A 176 -0.76 33.25 0.54
N ASP A 177 -1.80 34.03 0.83
CA ASP A 177 -2.95 34.31 -0.03
C ASP A 177 -2.59 35.22 -1.23
N ARG A 178 -1.33 35.20 -1.66
CA ARG A 178 -0.79 36.08 -2.69
C ARG A 178 -0.40 35.35 -3.97
N THR A 179 -1.35 34.59 -4.52
CA THR A 179 -1.42 34.37 -5.97
C THR A 179 -2.87 34.33 -6.46
N SER A 180 -3.65 35.35 -6.11
CA SER A 180 -4.83 35.74 -6.87
C SER A 180 -4.47 36.94 -7.75
N ALA A 181 -3.76 36.68 -8.84
CA ALA A 181 -3.52 37.65 -9.91
C ALA A 181 -3.61 36.95 -11.27
N GLY A 182 -4.82 37.03 -11.86
CA GLY A 182 -5.10 37.12 -13.29
C GLY A 182 -4.47 36.11 -14.24
N ILE A 183 -5.24 35.07 -14.61
CA ILE A 183 -5.14 34.52 -15.97
C ILE A 183 -6.25 35.19 -16.78
N GLY A 184 -5.83 36.19 -17.54
CA GLY A 184 -6.62 36.87 -18.55
C GLY A 184 -6.99 35.91 -19.68
N MET A 185 -8.21 36.10 -20.15
CA MET A 185 -8.88 35.32 -21.16
C MET A 185 -8.70 36.04 -22.50
N ASP A 186 -7.73 35.61 -23.31
CA ASP A 186 -7.55 36.17 -24.65
C ASP A 186 -7.94 35.14 -25.72
N ASN A 187 -9.08 35.45 -26.33
CA ASN A 187 -9.66 34.83 -27.50
C ASN A 187 -8.81 35.22 -28.73
N ALA A 188 -8.30 34.24 -29.47
CA ALA A 188 -7.80 34.47 -30.82
C ALA A 188 -8.40 33.42 -31.76
N ILE A 189 -9.37 33.89 -32.55
CA ILE A 189 -9.97 33.22 -33.69
C ILE A 189 -8.91 33.15 -34.80
N GLY A 190 -8.66 31.95 -35.33
CA GLY A 190 -7.77 31.69 -36.45
C GLY A 190 -8.35 30.60 -37.35
N ASP A 191 -8.93 31.05 -38.45
CA ASP A 191 -9.45 30.36 -39.64
C ASP A 191 -8.41 29.47 -40.34
N GLY A 192 -8.82 28.38 -41.00
CA GLY A 192 -7.93 27.57 -41.84
C GLY A 192 -8.30 26.08 -42.08
N THR A 193 -9.28 25.87 -42.94
CA THR A 193 -9.66 24.70 -43.78
C THR A 193 -8.69 23.50 -43.99
N LEU A 194 -9.28 22.29 -43.80
CA LEU A 194 -9.21 20.98 -44.51
C LEU A 194 -8.00 20.59 -45.39
N ASP A 195 -7.49 19.37 -45.18
CA ASP A 195 -7.60 18.23 -46.13
C ASP A 195 -6.75 17.02 -45.69
N GLY A 196 -7.22 15.79 -45.97
CA GLY A 196 -6.34 14.60 -45.96
C GLY A 196 -6.97 13.25 -45.59
N VAL A 197 -7.61 12.62 -46.58
CA VAL A 197 -8.11 11.24 -46.63
C VAL A 197 -7.01 10.18 -46.38
N GLY A 198 -7.37 9.04 -45.77
CA GLY A 198 -6.53 7.83 -45.74
C GLY A 198 -7.14 6.63 -45.00
N ASP A 199 -8.15 5.99 -45.59
CA ASP A 199 -8.64 4.64 -45.24
C ASP A 199 -7.59 3.57 -45.62
N SER A 200 -7.34 2.59 -44.74
CA SER A 200 -7.06 1.21 -45.15
C SER A 200 -7.28 0.22 -44.01
N ARG A 201 -8.25 -0.66 -44.23
CA ARG A 201 -8.69 -1.77 -43.39
C ARG A 201 -7.84 -3.05 -43.56
N ARG A 202 -8.10 -3.98 -42.62
CA ARG A 202 -7.96 -5.46 -42.64
C ARG A 202 -6.57 -6.01 -42.28
N GLY A 203 -6.45 -7.03 -41.43
CA GLY A 203 -7.43 -7.86 -40.72
C GLY A 203 -6.71 -8.93 -39.89
N ASN A 204 -7.44 -9.67 -39.06
CA ASN A 204 -6.99 -11.00 -38.61
C ASN A 204 -8.22 -11.87 -38.28
N PRO A 205 -8.25 -13.17 -38.67
CA PRO A 205 -9.40 -14.04 -38.46
C PRO A 205 -9.33 -14.82 -37.15
N ALA A 206 -10.47 -15.41 -36.81
CA ALA A 206 -10.75 -16.22 -35.64
C ALA A 206 -10.34 -17.70 -35.80
N ALA A 207 -10.20 -18.38 -34.65
CA ALA A 207 -10.42 -19.81 -34.33
C ALA A 207 -9.40 -20.23 -33.25
N ASP A 208 -9.62 -21.12 -32.29
CA ASP A 208 -10.75 -21.90 -31.78
C ASP A 208 -10.17 -22.72 -30.59
N GLY A 209 -11.04 -23.14 -29.65
CA GLY A 209 -10.85 -24.37 -28.86
C GLY A 209 -10.03 -24.30 -27.56
N GLY A 210 -10.69 -24.60 -26.42
CA GLY A 210 -9.94 -24.97 -25.21
C GLY A 210 -10.65 -25.02 -23.87
N HIS A 211 -11.95 -25.35 -23.79
CA HIS A 211 -12.58 -25.68 -22.52
C HIS A 211 -12.08 -27.05 -22.02
N ARG A 212 -11.25 -27.08 -20.98
CA ARG A 212 -11.09 -28.24 -20.10
C ARG A 212 -11.04 -27.77 -18.66
N GLY A 213 -12.06 -28.20 -17.91
CA GLY A 213 -12.14 -28.01 -16.48
C GLY A 213 -11.08 -28.82 -15.73
N HIS A 214 -10.71 -28.29 -14.57
CA HIS A 214 -10.32 -29.11 -13.44
C HIS A 214 -10.93 -28.46 -12.19
N GLY A 215 -11.96 -29.13 -11.66
CA GLY A 215 -12.50 -28.88 -10.33
C GLY A 215 -11.57 -29.40 -9.23
N PRO A 216 -12.01 -29.38 -7.97
CA PRO A 216 -11.31 -28.70 -6.90
C PRO A 216 -10.35 -29.62 -6.15
N ASP A 217 -9.21 -29.10 -5.73
CA ASP A 217 -8.46 -29.66 -4.61
C ASP A 217 -8.50 -28.64 -3.47
N THR A 218 -9.52 -28.82 -2.63
CA THR A 218 -9.73 -28.11 -1.37
C THR A 218 -9.40 -29.08 -0.26
N ALA A 219 -8.30 -28.83 0.46
CA ALA A 219 -8.04 -29.21 1.86
C ALA A 219 -6.54 -29.04 2.13
N MET A 220 -6.04 -28.43 3.19
CA MET A 220 -6.62 -27.76 4.35
C MET A 220 -5.44 -27.04 5.01
N GLY A 221 -5.59 -25.77 5.35
CA GLY A 221 -4.54 -24.95 5.95
C GLY A 221 -5.07 -23.59 6.35
N ASP A 222 -6.25 -23.57 6.98
CA ASP A 222 -6.86 -22.40 7.60
C ASP A 222 -5.89 -21.78 8.61
N GLY A 223 -5.46 -20.55 8.34
CA GLY A 223 -4.56 -19.82 9.22
C GLY A 223 -4.03 -18.52 8.63
N VAL A 224 -4.84 -17.46 8.74
CA VAL A 224 -4.36 -16.07 8.93
C VAL A 224 -3.79 -15.35 7.69
N PHE A 225 -4.55 -15.24 6.59
CA PHE A 225 -4.29 -14.23 5.54
C PHE A 225 -5.59 -13.71 4.90
N GLY A 226 -5.77 -12.38 4.91
CA GLY A 226 -6.77 -11.62 4.15
C GLY A 226 -8.20 -11.75 4.67
N ARG A 227 -8.74 -10.73 5.34
CA ARG A 227 -10.16 -10.67 5.77
C ARG A 227 -11.07 -10.73 4.52
N PRO A 228 -11.67 -11.89 4.17
CA PRO A 228 -12.44 -12.05 2.93
C PRO A 228 -13.64 -11.12 2.87
N GLU A 229 -14.13 -10.70 4.03
CA GLU A 229 -15.26 -9.82 4.21
C GLU A 229 -15.01 -8.43 3.62
N ILE A 230 -13.77 -7.94 3.63
CA ILE A 230 -13.45 -6.62 3.07
C ILE A 230 -13.49 -6.66 1.54
N HIS A 231 -12.92 -7.69 0.91
CA HIS A 231 -12.99 -7.83 -0.55
C HIS A 231 -14.42 -8.10 -1.04
N GLN A 232 -15.18 -8.91 -0.30
CA GLN A 232 -16.60 -9.13 -0.61
C GLN A 232 -17.43 -7.86 -0.44
N ALA A 233 -17.23 -7.11 0.65
CA ALA A 233 -17.90 -5.84 0.86
C ALA A 233 -17.54 -4.81 -0.21
N VAL A 234 -16.26 -4.69 -0.58
CA VAL A 234 -15.82 -3.79 -1.67
C VAL A 234 -16.53 -4.16 -2.97
N GLY A 235 -16.59 -5.44 -3.34
CA GLY A 235 -17.33 -5.90 -4.52
C GLY A 235 -18.82 -5.57 -4.45
N MET A 236 -19.45 -5.71 -3.28
CA MET A 236 -20.86 -5.35 -3.08
C MET A 236 -21.10 -3.85 -3.19
N VAL A 237 -20.23 -3.01 -2.63
CA VAL A 237 -20.33 -1.54 -2.72
C VAL A 237 -20.07 -1.03 -4.14
N LEU A 238 -19.16 -1.70 -4.87
CA LEU A 238 -18.90 -1.46 -6.29
C LEU A 238 -20.19 -1.59 -7.10
N VAL A 239 -20.94 -2.66 -6.88
CA VAL A 239 -22.24 -2.91 -7.54
C VAL A 239 -23.32 -1.94 -7.05
N GLN A 240 -23.35 -1.60 -5.76
CA GLN A 240 -24.35 -0.68 -5.20
C GLN A 240 -24.25 0.74 -5.75
N LEU A 241 -23.03 1.21 -6.01
CA LEU A 241 -22.76 2.61 -6.39
C LEU A 241 -22.29 2.80 -7.85
N GLY A 242 -21.99 1.72 -8.58
CA GLY A 242 -21.48 1.82 -9.96
C GLY A 242 -20.08 2.47 -10.08
N ILE A 243 -19.26 2.35 -9.04
CA ILE A 243 -17.95 3.01 -8.91
C ILE A 243 -16.78 2.03 -9.04
N GLY A 244 -15.54 2.51 -9.13
CA GLY A 244 -14.34 1.66 -9.08
C GLY A 244 -14.02 1.11 -7.68
N PRO A 245 -13.19 0.06 -7.56
CA PRO A 245 -12.86 -0.58 -6.29
C PRO A 245 -12.14 0.35 -5.31
N GLU A 246 -11.28 1.26 -5.79
CA GLU A 246 -10.61 2.26 -4.95
C GLU A 246 -11.61 3.27 -4.35
N GLU A 247 -12.58 3.72 -5.13
CA GLU A 247 -13.63 4.63 -4.67
C GLU A 247 -14.57 3.92 -3.69
N ALA A 248 -14.91 2.64 -3.93
CA ALA A 248 -15.72 1.84 -3.01
C ALA A 248 -15.03 1.68 -1.65
N LEU A 249 -13.74 1.36 -1.64
CA LEU A 249 -12.95 1.29 -0.41
C LEU A 249 -12.84 2.66 0.28
N THR A 250 -12.72 3.74 -0.49
CA THR A 250 -12.72 5.13 0.00
C THR A 250 -14.03 5.46 0.71
N ARG A 251 -15.19 5.13 0.11
CA ARG A 251 -16.52 5.33 0.72
C ARG A 251 -16.68 4.50 1.99
N MET A 252 -16.28 3.23 1.96
CA MET A 252 -16.33 2.36 3.14
C MET A 252 -15.46 2.89 4.28
N ARG A 253 -14.27 3.41 3.98
CA ARG A 253 -13.38 4.06 4.95
C ARG A 253 -13.96 5.35 5.51
N ALA A 254 -14.52 6.20 4.64
CA ALA A 254 -15.16 7.44 5.06
C ALA A 254 -16.32 7.18 6.03
N ARG A 255 -17.12 6.13 5.77
CA ARG A 255 -18.21 5.70 6.65
C ARG A 255 -17.70 5.16 7.99
N ALA A 256 -16.69 4.27 7.95
CA ALA A 256 -16.06 3.73 9.15
C ALA A 256 -15.52 4.86 10.06
N PHE A 257 -14.90 5.88 9.45
CA PHE A 257 -14.42 7.06 10.16
C PHE A 257 -15.57 7.88 10.76
N ALA A 258 -16.61 8.18 9.98
CA ALA A 258 -17.75 8.97 10.44
C ALA A 258 -18.51 8.31 11.62
N GLU A 259 -18.57 6.97 11.63
CA GLU A 259 -19.23 6.20 12.69
C GLU A 259 -18.29 5.78 13.83
N GLN A 260 -16.98 6.11 13.77
CA GLN A 260 -15.95 5.63 14.70
C GLN A 260 -15.91 4.10 14.83
N ARG A 261 -16.11 3.38 13.73
CA ARG A 261 -16.12 1.92 13.67
C ARG A 261 -14.90 1.41 12.93
N MET A 262 -14.52 0.16 13.19
CA MET A 262 -13.47 -0.47 12.39
C MET A 262 -14.01 -0.79 10.99
N LEU A 263 -13.16 -0.64 9.96
CA LEU A 263 -13.51 -0.97 8.58
C LEU A 263 -13.99 -2.42 8.42
N VAL A 264 -13.48 -3.34 9.25
CA VAL A 264 -13.92 -4.74 9.26
C VAL A 264 -15.37 -4.90 9.72
N ASP A 265 -15.84 -4.08 10.66
CA ASP A 265 -17.21 -4.15 11.15
C ASP A 265 -18.17 -3.54 10.12
N VAL A 266 -17.73 -2.48 9.43
CA VAL A 266 -18.44 -1.91 8.27
C VAL A 266 -18.51 -2.93 7.14
N ALA A 267 -17.40 -3.58 6.80
CA ALA A 267 -17.37 -4.62 5.77
C ALA A 267 -18.27 -5.81 6.13
N ARG A 268 -18.27 -6.24 7.39
CA ARG A 268 -19.17 -7.29 7.89
C ARG A 268 -20.63 -6.89 7.72
N ASP A 269 -21.00 -5.66 8.08
CA ASP A 269 -22.37 -5.17 7.93
C ASP A 269 -22.81 -5.06 6.46
N VAL A 270 -21.88 -4.73 5.56
CA VAL A 270 -22.16 -4.74 4.11
C VAL A 270 -22.42 -6.16 3.62
N VAL A 271 -21.56 -7.12 3.98
CA VAL A 271 -21.71 -8.54 3.59
C VAL A 271 -22.99 -9.13 4.16
N GLU A 272 -23.31 -8.82 5.41
CA GLU A 272 -24.52 -9.25 6.10
C GLU A 272 -25.77 -8.43 5.72
N ARG A 273 -25.64 -7.52 4.73
CA ARG A 273 -26.72 -6.65 4.19
C ARG A 273 -27.42 -5.78 5.24
N ARG A 274 -26.75 -5.49 6.36
CA ARG A 274 -27.19 -4.52 7.36
C ARG A 274 -26.87 -3.07 6.98
N LEU A 275 -25.87 -2.88 6.13
CA LEU A 275 -25.43 -1.57 5.64
C LEU A 275 -25.43 -1.55 4.11
N VAL A 276 -26.04 -0.52 3.53
CA VAL A 276 -26.13 -0.28 2.08
C VAL A 276 -25.57 1.11 1.79
N PHE A 277 -24.73 1.22 0.76
CA PHE A 277 -24.22 2.49 0.30
C PHE A 277 -25.12 3.02 -0.83
N THR A 278 -25.68 4.22 -0.64
CA THR A 278 -26.50 4.93 -1.65
C THR A 278 -25.82 6.22 -2.10
N GLU A 279 -26.19 6.75 -3.28
CA GLU A 279 -25.58 7.94 -3.89
C GLU A 279 -25.78 9.26 -3.11
N GLU A 280 -26.62 9.30 -2.06
CA GLU A 280 -27.06 10.54 -1.41
C GLU A 280 -26.12 11.15 -0.35
N MET A 281 -24.93 10.60 -0.11
CA MET A 281 -23.97 11.18 0.86
C MET A 281 -22.97 12.14 0.18
N ARG A 282 -23.47 13.24 -0.39
CA ARG A 282 -22.65 14.32 -0.94
C ARG A 282 -22.26 15.35 0.11
#